data_AF-A0A8J7GVL2-F1
#
_entry.id   AF-A0A8J7GVL2-F1
#
_cell.length_a   1.000
_cell.length_b   1.000
_cell.length_c   1.000
_cell.angle_alpha   90.00
_cell.angle_beta   90.00
_cell.angle_gamma   90.00
#
_symmetry.space_group_name_H-M   'P 1'
#
loop_
_entity.id
_entity.type
_entity.pdbx_description
1 polymer ?
#
loop_
_entity_poly.entity_id
_entity_poly.type
_entity_poly.pdbx_seq_one_letter_code
_entity_poly.pdbx_strand_id
1 'polypeptide(L)'
;MCTHLFRRGLIYYFRRRIPADLVQACGKSEIVQSLKTSNRAEAVIRLRRLDVDLDMKFSEARATTTITTSTSDIKSDIEVPHDDISQSGNIDIKTDIKENIDITALSTSPLLPSSQQVVSIVPALKIEKAPVEQQRLSTEVTALSSSSPLITMQNLYDMWLDKQERPAKTRDEYQLVLDRFGKDRAVAQVTKSDCIKFRDSLLNEHGLSVTTVNKNLSILSGFFNIAIEHEYITDNKVTRLQLKKKESAKNKRLPFDEASLIKIFTSPLYLRGNYPKACGGKAGYWLPILALFTGARLEELAQLRHCDIRSKTYLDESSNGKELNRWILHITDEGDGQKLKTATSIRRVPIHNVVIKLGFLEYLKEEKSKNSSSENIFPDLLPDVYGKISGNWSKWFGRYLRKECGVENTKMVFHSFRHTFKDLCRTANVEESVHDALTGHSNGSVSRSYGGTQYPLRPLVKAIDSLILPSRVIKILTHKHHN
;
A
#
# COMPACT_ATOMS: atom_id res chain seq x y z
N MET A 1 5.54 6.65 -22.71
CA MET A 1 4.81 7.13 -21.52
C MET A 1 5.71 6.90 -20.32
N CYS A 2 5.77 7.83 -19.37
CA CYS A 2 6.74 7.77 -18.28
C CYS A 2 6.13 7.14 -17.03
N THR A 3 6.46 5.86 -16.84
CA THR A 3 6.52 5.22 -15.52
C THR A 3 7.54 5.97 -14.66
N HIS A 4 7.38 5.96 -13.34
CA HIS A 4 8.32 6.56 -12.36
C HIS A 4 8.30 8.10 -12.25
N LEU A 5 7.40 8.80 -12.93
CA LEU A 5 7.25 10.26 -12.78
C LEU A 5 6.23 10.58 -11.69
N PHE A 6 6.62 11.43 -10.74
CA PHE A 6 5.80 11.87 -9.61
C PHE A 6 5.93 13.39 -9.44
N ARG A 7 4.88 14.10 -9.03
CA ARG A 7 4.93 15.56 -8.81
C ARG A 7 4.78 15.91 -7.33
N ARG A 8 5.67 16.76 -6.81
CA ARG A 8 5.57 17.33 -5.46
C ARG A 8 5.65 18.86 -5.55
N GLY A 9 4.51 19.52 -5.33
CA GLY A 9 4.37 20.96 -5.52
C GLY A 9 4.52 21.35 -6.99
N LEU A 10 5.43 22.28 -7.31
CA LEU A 10 5.71 22.67 -8.68
C LEU A 10 6.75 21.79 -9.37
N ILE A 11 7.51 20.96 -8.64
CA ILE A 11 8.67 20.24 -9.18
C ILE A 11 8.32 18.76 -9.43
N TYR A 12 8.79 18.24 -10.55
CA TYR A 12 8.73 16.81 -10.86
C TYR A 12 9.89 16.04 -10.22
N TYR A 13 9.61 14.80 -9.81
CA TYR A 13 10.52 13.87 -9.19
C TYR A 13 10.48 12.54 -9.95
N PHE A 14 11.61 11.88 -10.01
CA PHE A 14 11.74 10.48 -10.34
C PHE A 14 11.51 9.65 -9.08
N ARG A 15 10.70 8.60 -9.17
CA ARG A 15 10.47 7.64 -8.11
C ARG A 15 10.41 6.22 -8.67
N ARG A 16 11.39 5.40 -8.31
CA ARG A 16 11.47 3.99 -8.75
C ARG A 16 11.90 3.09 -7.60
N ARG A 17 11.26 1.92 -7.46
CA ARG A 17 11.66 0.94 -6.45
C ARG A 17 12.96 0.24 -6.84
N ILE A 18 13.77 -0.08 -5.83
CA ILE A 18 14.96 -0.91 -6.02
C ILE A 18 14.49 -2.38 -6.10
N PRO A 19 14.98 -3.16 -7.08
CA PRO A 19 14.68 -4.60 -7.15
C PRO A 19 14.98 -5.31 -5.83
N ALA A 20 14.11 -6.22 -5.38
CA ALA A 20 14.18 -6.83 -4.05
C ALA A 20 15.53 -7.51 -3.75
N ASP A 21 16.13 -8.11 -4.78
CA ASP A 21 17.46 -8.72 -4.78
C ASP A 21 18.58 -7.72 -4.47
N LEU A 22 18.38 -6.43 -4.78
CA LEU A 22 19.37 -5.38 -4.61
C LEU A 22 19.10 -4.47 -3.40
N VAL A 23 17.95 -4.62 -2.71
CA VAL A 23 17.60 -3.76 -1.57
C VAL A 23 18.64 -3.85 -0.45
N GLN A 24 19.14 -5.07 -0.17
CA GLN A 24 20.17 -5.28 0.85
C GLN A 24 21.51 -4.65 0.44
N ALA A 25 21.90 -4.75 -0.83
CA ALA A 25 23.14 -4.18 -1.35
C ALA A 25 23.09 -2.64 -1.44
N CYS A 26 21.95 -2.07 -1.85
CA CYS A 26 21.78 -0.62 -2.00
C CYS A 26 21.39 0.09 -0.69
N GLY A 27 21.00 -0.64 0.36
CA GLY A 27 20.56 -0.08 1.64
C GLY A 27 19.27 0.75 1.59
N LYS A 28 18.58 0.77 0.45
CA LYS A 28 17.35 1.53 0.18
C LYS A 28 16.36 0.67 -0.58
N SER A 29 15.07 0.89 -0.35
CA SER A 29 13.98 0.18 -1.05
C SER A 29 13.43 0.95 -2.26
N GLU A 30 13.69 2.25 -2.35
CA GLU A 30 13.29 3.09 -3.46
C GLU A 30 14.29 4.24 -3.68
N ILE A 31 14.34 4.72 -4.91
CA ILE A 31 15.11 5.89 -5.34
C ILE A 31 14.10 6.98 -5.65
N VAL A 32 14.19 8.09 -4.92
CA VAL A 32 13.42 9.30 -5.13
C VAL A 32 14.38 10.44 -5.40
N GLN A 33 14.31 11.05 -6.58
CA GLN A 33 15.23 12.10 -7.02
C GLN A 33 14.47 13.25 -7.67
N SER A 34 14.73 14.49 -7.25
CA SER A 34 14.16 15.67 -7.91
C SER A 34 14.68 15.77 -9.34
N LEU A 35 13.77 15.95 -10.29
CA LEU A 35 14.11 16.24 -11.68
C LEU A 35 14.37 17.74 -11.90
N LYS A 36 14.30 18.57 -10.84
CA LYS A 36 14.65 20.00 -10.83
C LYS A 36 13.97 20.82 -11.95
N THR A 37 12.73 20.47 -12.30
CA THR A 37 11.95 21.21 -13.29
C THR A 37 10.47 21.12 -12.98
N SER A 38 9.74 22.21 -13.25
CA SER A 38 8.28 22.27 -13.25
C SER A 38 7.69 21.98 -14.63
N ASN A 39 8.52 21.95 -15.68
CA ASN A 39 8.11 21.62 -17.02
C ASN A 39 8.06 20.10 -17.19
N ARG A 40 6.89 19.59 -17.53
CA ARG A 40 6.66 18.15 -17.71
C ARG A 40 7.49 17.54 -18.84
N ALA A 41 7.59 18.21 -19.98
CA ALA A 41 8.30 17.68 -21.14
C ALA A 41 9.79 17.50 -20.82
N GLU A 42 10.36 18.48 -20.14
CA GLU A 42 11.73 18.41 -19.64
C GLU A 42 11.91 17.33 -18.56
N ALA A 43 10.96 17.23 -17.62
CA ALA A 43 10.97 16.19 -16.59
C ALA A 43 11.00 14.79 -17.21
N VAL A 44 10.19 14.57 -18.26
CA VAL A 44 10.14 13.31 -19.00
C VAL A 44 11.50 12.95 -19.63
N ILE A 45 12.22 13.94 -20.18
CA ILE A 45 13.54 13.72 -20.77
C ILE A 45 14.56 13.34 -19.68
N ARG A 46 14.61 14.13 -18.59
CA ARG A 46 15.52 13.88 -17.46
C ARG A 46 15.25 12.52 -16.80
N LEU A 47 13.98 12.16 -16.66
CA LEU A 47 13.56 10.85 -16.15
C LEU A 47 14.11 9.70 -16.98
N ARG A 48 14.01 9.76 -18.31
CA ARG A 48 14.46 8.65 -19.17
C ARG A 48 15.96 8.38 -19.05
N ARG A 49 16.76 9.44 -18.91
CA ARG A 49 18.21 9.31 -18.68
C ARG A 49 18.47 8.57 -17.37
N LEU A 50 17.85 9.04 -16.29
CA LEU A 50 18.00 8.43 -14.97
C LEU A 50 17.51 6.97 -14.93
N ASP A 51 16.47 6.64 -15.68
CA ASP A 51 15.93 5.27 -15.75
C ASP A 51 16.93 4.31 -16.39
N VAL A 52 17.58 4.74 -17.49
CA VAL A 52 18.63 3.96 -18.18
C VAL A 52 19.88 3.83 -17.30
N ASP A 53 20.31 4.92 -16.65
CA ASP A 53 21.47 4.89 -15.76
C ASP A 53 21.28 3.92 -14.60
N LEU A 54 20.07 3.86 -14.05
CA LEU A 54 19.73 2.92 -12.98
C LEU A 54 19.63 1.49 -13.47
N ASP A 55 19.13 1.25 -14.68
CA ASP A 55 19.13 -0.09 -15.28
C ASP A 55 20.55 -0.63 -15.44
N MET A 56 21.49 0.21 -15.91
CA MET A 56 22.91 -0.16 -15.99
C MET A 56 23.48 -0.48 -14.61
N LYS A 57 23.28 0.40 -13.62
CA LYS A 57 23.75 0.20 -12.24
C LYS A 57 23.16 -1.06 -11.59
N PHE A 58 21.89 -1.35 -11.81
CA PHE A 58 21.27 -2.57 -11.29
C PHE A 58 21.82 -3.83 -11.98
N SER A 59 22.13 -3.74 -13.28
CA SER A 59 22.77 -4.85 -14.00
C SER A 59 24.18 -5.13 -13.47
N GLU A 60 24.99 -4.10 -13.26
CA GLU A 60 26.34 -4.20 -12.69
C GLU A 60 26.33 -4.76 -11.26
N ALA A 61 25.39 -4.30 -10.43
CA ALA A 61 25.22 -4.80 -9.06
C ALA A 61 24.86 -6.29 -9.03
N ARG A 62 24.01 -6.76 -9.96
CA ARG A 62 23.69 -8.19 -10.11
C ARG A 62 24.89 -9.01 -10.59
N ALA A 63 25.68 -8.48 -11.51
CA ALA A 63 26.90 -9.15 -11.98
C ALA A 63 27.90 -9.34 -10.82
N THR A 64 28.10 -8.32 -10.00
CA THR A 64 29.03 -8.35 -8.85
C THR A 64 28.57 -9.34 -7.76
N THR A 65 27.25 -9.41 -7.52
CA THR A 65 26.66 -10.36 -6.55
C THR A 65 26.79 -11.82 -7.03
N THR A 66 26.72 -12.05 -8.34
CA THR A 66 26.87 -13.39 -8.95
C THR A 66 28.33 -13.88 -8.89
N ILE A 67 29.29 -12.98 -9.11
CA ILE A 67 30.73 -13.30 -9.01
C ILE A 67 31.09 -13.73 -7.58
N THR A 68 30.64 -12.99 -6.57
CA THR A 68 30.92 -13.32 -5.14
C THR A 68 30.37 -14.68 -4.71
N THR A 69 29.31 -15.17 -5.38
CA THR A 69 28.72 -16.49 -5.10
C THR A 69 29.40 -17.61 -5.91
N SER A 70 30.12 -17.27 -6.98
CA SER A 70 30.80 -18.23 -7.86
C SER A 70 32.29 -18.41 -7.53
N THR A 71 32.89 -17.53 -6.72
CA THR A 71 34.31 -17.65 -6.30
C THR A 71 34.55 -18.65 -5.17
N SER A 72 33.53 -19.37 -4.69
CA SER A 72 33.74 -20.47 -3.72
C SER A 72 34.20 -21.77 -4.36
N ASP A 73 34.15 -21.91 -5.69
CA ASP A 73 34.55 -23.15 -6.36
C ASP A 73 35.35 -22.86 -7.64
N ILE A 74 36.50 -23.52 -7.74
CA ILE A 74 37.45 -23.67 -8.88
C ILE A 74 38.74 -22.85 -8.77
N LYS A 75 39.79 -23.54 -8.27
CA LYS A 75 41.20 -23.35 -8.63
C LYS A 75 41.46 -24.05 -9.97
N SER A 76 42.08 -23.35 -10.93
CA SER A 76 43.30 -23.77 -11.66
C SER A 76 43.41 -23.06 -13.02
N ASP A 77 44.48 -22.27 -13.15
CA ASP A 77 45.37 -22.01 -14.30
C ASP A 77 44.83 -22.14 -15.73
N ILE A 78 44.95 -21.04 -16.50
CA ILE A 78 45.52 -20.98 -17.87
C ILE A 78 45.85 -19.50 -18.18
N GLU A 79 47.07 -19.26 -18.65
CA GLU A 79 47.66 -17.99 -19.10
C GLU A 79 47.31 -17.63 -20.57
N VAL A 80 47.75 -16.41 -20.95
CA VAL A 80 48.04 -15.86 -22.31
C VAL A 80 46.92 -14.95 -22.89
N PRO A 81 47.22 -13.83 -23.60
CA PRO A 81 48.20 -12.75 -23.41
C PRO A 81 47.59 -11.33 -23.53
N HIS A 82 48.40 -10.30 -23.24
CA HIS A 82 48.16 -8.87 -23.45
C HIS A 82 47.83 -8.48 -24.91
N ASP A 83 46.92 -7.50 -25.07
CA ASP A 83 47.11 -6.39 -26.01
C ASP A 83 46.36 -5.12 -25.52
N ASP A 84 47.06 -3.99 -25.67
CA ASP A 84 46.72 -2.64 -25.23
C ASP A 84 45.55 -2.01 -26.00
N ILE A 85 44.77 -1.16 -25.31
CA ILE A 85 44.55 0.26 -25.68
C ILE A 85 44.14 1.01 -24.41
N SER A 86 44.99 1.96 -24.05
CA SER A 86 44.79 2.98 -23.04
C SER A 86 43.97 4.14 -23.62
N GLN A 87 42.97 4.62 -22.87
CA GLN A 87 42.93 6.01 -22.42
C GLN A 87 41.88 6.20 -21.33
N SER A 88 42.40 6.54 -20.17
CA SER A 88 41.76 6.76 -18.89
C SER A 88 40.96 8.06 -18.82
N GLY A 89 39.76 7.97 -18.26
CA GLY A 89 39.11 9.05 -17.53
C GLY A 89 38.60 8.50 -16.20
N ASN A 90 39.49 8.38 -15.21
CA ASN A 90 39.14 7.95 -13.86
C ASN A 90 38.20 8.98 -13.20
N ILE A 91 37.01 8.57 -12.78
CA ILE A 91 36.22 9.30 -11.79
C ILE A 91 35.84 8.32 -10.69
N ASP A 92 36.37 8.62 -9.50
CA ASP A 92 36.39 7.78 -8.31
C ASP A 92 35.03 7.78 -7.59
N ILE A 93 34.58 6.61 -7.16
CA ILE A 93 33.18 6.27 -6.85
C ILE A 93 32.72 6.75 -5.45
N LYS A 94 33.54 7.47 -4.69
CA LYS A 94 33.24 7.79 -3.28
C LYS A 94 32.74 9.21 -2.99
N THR A 95 32.79 10.14 -3.93
CA THR A 95 32.68 11.58 -3.56
C THR A 95 31.39 12.29 -3.97
N ASP A 96 30.62 11.82 -4.95
CA ASP A 96 29.48 12.61 -5.49
C ASP A 96 28.11 12.35 -4.83
N ILE A 97 28.06 11.81 -3.62
CA ILE A 97 26.80 11.62 -2.88
C ILE A 97 26.68 12.56 -1.65
N LYS A 98 27.70 13.36 -1.31
CA LYS A 98 27.68 14.18 -0.08
C LYS A 98 27.60 15.70 -0.23
N GLU A 99 27.70 16.29 -1.41
CA GLU A 99 27.52 17.75 -1.54
C GLU A 99 26.14 18.12 -2.05
N ASN A 100 25.24 18.35 -1.09
CA ASN A 100 24.32 19.49 -1.06
C ASN A 100 23.30 19.27 0.07
N ILE A 101 23.69 19.62 1.29
CA ILE A 101 22.90 20.30 2.33
C ILE A 101 23.92 20.63 3.43
N ASP A 102 24.24 21.91 3.58
CA ASP A 102 24.94 22.41 4.75
C ASP A 102 24.16 23.62 5.26
N ILE A 103 23.68 23.55 6.51
CA ILE A 103 23.74 24.62 7.52
C ILE A 103 23.63 23.95 8.90
N THR A 104 24.77 23.67 9.53
CA THR A 104 24.89 23.60 11.00
C THR A 104 25.35 24.94 11.55
N ALA A 105 24.70 25.43 12.61
CA ALA A 105 25.35 26.27 13.61
C ALA A 105 25.06 25.63 14.98
N LEU A 106 26.12 25.13 15.62
CA LEU A 106 26.42 25.23 17.05
C LEU A 106 27.45 24.16 17.46
N SER A 107 28.67 24.60 17.81
CA SER A 107 29.36 24.20 19.05
C SER A 107 30.83 24.65 19.05
N THR A 108 31.23 25.37 20.09
CA THR A 108 32.61 25.44 20.62
C THR A 108 32.60 24.77 22.00
N SER A 109 33.20 23.58 22.15
CA SER A 109 34.52 23.33 22.77
C SER A 109 34.40 22.84 24.24
N PRO A 110 35.43 22.23 24.88
CA PRO A 110 36.14 20.98 24.52
C PRO A 110 36.50 20.04 25.73
N LEU A 111 36.94 18.80 25.42
CA LEU A 111 38.05 17.94 25.96
C LEU A 111 38.53 18.12 27.44
N LEU A 112 38.89 17.13 28.29
CA LEU A 112 39.72 15.90 28.20
C LEU A 112 39.77 15.24 29.65
N PRO A 113 40.65 14.26 30.04
CA PRO A 113 40.84 12.83 29.70
C PRO A 113 40.61 11.79 30.85
N SER A 114 40.56 10.53 30.40
CA SER A 114 41.03 9.23 30.93
C SER A 114 41.80 9.11 32.28
N SER A 115 41.54 8.02 33.04
CA SER A 115 42.55 7.02 33.48
C SER A 115 41.98 5.82 34.27
N GLN A 116 42.46 4.62 33.87
CA GLN A 116 42.88 3.43 34.66
C GLN A 116 41.88 2.42 35.31
N GLN A 117 42.23 1.15 35.09
CA GLN A 117 41.69 -0.12 35.62
C GLN A 117 42.13 -0.36 37.08
N VAL A 118 41.29 -0.98 37.92
CA VAL A 118 41.71 -1.98 38.94
C VAL A 118 40.58 -2.99 39.22
N VAL A 119 40.98 -4.23 39.47
CA VAL A 119 40.24 -5.49 39.69
C VAL A 119 39.74 -5.63 41.15
N SER A 120 38.59 -6.32 41.30
CA SER A 120 38.03 -7.10 42.45
C SER A 120 38.13 -6.59 43.90
N ILE A 121 37.03 -6.72 44.65
CA ILE A 121 36.86 -7.57 45.87
C ILE A 121 35.47 -7.28 46.46
N VAL A 122 34.71 -8.34 46.75
CA VAL A 122 33.50 -8.32 47.60
C VAL A 122 33.96 -8.54 49.05
N PRO A 123 33.42 -7.83 50.04
CA PRO A 123 32.63 -8.57 51.03
C PRO A 123 31.38 -7.82 51.52
N ALA A 124 30.39 -8.63 51.86
CA ALA A 124 29.23 -8.27 52.68
C ALA A 124 29.66 -7.79 54.08
N LEU A 125 28.82 -6.98 54.75
CA LEU A 125 28.62 -7.05 56.21
C LEU A 125 27.41 -6.20 56.68
N LYS A 126 26.50 -6.94 57.34
CA LYS A 126 25.71 -6.64 58.55
C LYS A 126 24.72 -5.46 58.61
N ILE A 127 23.47 -5.90 58.77
CA ILE A 127 22.34 -5.26 59.43
C ILE A 127 22.60 -5.23 60.95
N GLU A 128 22.44 -4.08 61.58
CA GLU A 128 22.18 -3.97 63.01
C GLU A 128 21.13 -2.86 63.27
N LYS A 129 20.24 -3.14 64.22
CA LYS A 129 19.01 -2.38 64.54
C LYS A 129 19.21 -1.46 65.75
N ALA A 130 18.31 -0.48 65.80
CA ALA A 130 17.66 0.16 66.96
C ALA A 130 18.22 1.53 67.43
N PRO A 131 17.43 2.39 68.11
CA PRO A 131 15.97 2.43 68.28
C PRO A 131 15.32 3.81 67.96
N VAL A 132 13.99 3.78 68.07
CA VAL A 132 12.99 4.84 67.98
C VAL A 132 13.20 5.96 69.00
N GLU A 133 13.05 7.22 68.57
CA GLU A 133 12.62 8.31 69.45
C GLU A 133 11.63 9.22 68.72
N GLN A 134 10.41 9.28 69.26
CA GLN A 134 9.31 10.11 68.79
C GLN A 134 9.44 11.51 69.37
N GLN A 135 9.59 12.53 68.52
CA GLN A 135 9.20 13.89 68.88
C GLN A 135 8.32 14.48 67.79
N ARG A 136 7.11 14.84 68.23
CA ARG A 136 6.10 15.62 67.52
C ARG A 136 6.68 17.00 67.22
N LEU A 137 6.69 17.39 65.95
CA LEU A 137 6.56 18.80 65.58
C LEU A 137 5.69 18.89 64.32
N SER A 138 4.44 19.24 64.56
CA SER A 138 3.51 19.76 63.58
C SER A 138 4.02 21.09 63.02
N THR A 139 3.57 21.38 61.79
CA THR A 139 3.50 22.68 61.09
C THR A 139 4.56 22.87 60.00
N GLU A 140 4.05 23.17 58.79
CA GLU A 140 4.76 23.64 57.59
C GLU A 140 5.60 22.62 56.79
N VAL A 141 4.91 21.79 56.02
CA VAL A 141 5.37 21.52 54.64
C VAL A 141 4.35 22.14 53.70
N THR A 142 4.62 23.40 53.41
CA THR A 142 4.06 24.15 52.29
C THR A 142 4.11 23.30 51.03
N ALA A 143 2.94 23.16 50.41
CA ALA A 143 2.76 22.55 49.12
C ALA A 143 3.71 23.18 48.07
N LEU A 144 4.78 22.47 47.74
CA LEU A 144 5.43 22.59 46.44
C LEU A 144 4.76 21.58 45.52
N SER A 145 3.55 21.95 45.07
CA SER A 145 2.90 21.36 43.92
C SER A 145 3.81 21.60 42.71
N SER A 146 4.53 20.57 42.29
CA SER A 146 5.07 20.48 40.94
C SER A 146 3.88 20.39 39.98
N SER A 147 3.43 21.53 39.46
CA SER A 147 2.43 21.57 38.38
C SER A 147 3.11 21.14 37.07
N SER A 148 3.45 19.87 36.96
CA SER A 148 3.67 19.28 35.64
C SER A 148 2.35 19.43 34.86
N PRO A 149 2.40 19.93 33.61
CA PRO A 149 1.18 20.07 32.82
C PRO A 149 0.51 18.70 32.71
N LEU A 150 -0.77 18.62 33.11
CA LEU A 150 -1.57 17.41 33.00
C LEU A 150 -1.63 17.01 31.52
N ILE A 151 -0.84 16.02 31.13
CA ILE A 151 -0.84 15.49 29.75
C ILE A 151 -2.23 14.97 29.44
N THR A 152 -2.83 15.50 28.37
CA THR A 152 -4.18 15.14 27.92
C THR A 152 -4.14 14.10 26.80
N MET A 153 -5.29 13.50 26.50
CA MET A 153 -5.44 12.61 25.35
C MET A 153 -5.14 13.33 24.02
N GLN A 154 -5.43 14.63 23.92
CA GLN A 154 -5.08 15.46 22.76
C GLN A 154 -3.57 15.58 22.60
N ASN A 155 -2.82 15.80 23.69
CA ASN A 155 -1.36 15.88 23.62
C ASN A 155 -0.74 14.57 23.10
N LEU A 156 -1.29 13.40 23.46
CA LEU A 156 -0.84 12.12 22.93
C LEU A 156 -1.09 11.96 21.43
N TYR A 157 -2.16 12.57 20.92
CA TYR A 157 -2.44 12.59 19.48
C TYR A 157 -1.49 13.53 18.74
N ASP A 158 -1.16 14.68 19.31
CA ASP A 158 -0.16 15.59 18.74
C ASP A 158 1.22 14.89 18.68
N MET A 159 1.63 14.21 19.77
CA MET A 159 2.83 13.36 19.76
C MET A 159 2.77 12.25 18.71
N TRP A 160 1.59 11.64 18.50
CA TRP A 160 1.40 10.61 17.46
C TRP A 160 1.51 11.15 16.04
N LEU A 161 1.12 12.41 15.81
CA LEU A 161 1.28 13.11 14.54
C LEU A 161 2.74 13.48 14.27
N ASP A 162 3.48 13.87 15.30
CA ASP A 162 4.90 14.26 15.16
C ASP A 162 5.79 13.10 14.72
N LYS A 163 5.41 11.85 15.05
CA LYS A 163 6.18 10.66 14.64
C LYS A 163 6.26 10.47 13.12
N GLN A 164 5.22 10.86 12.37
CA GLN A 164 5.20 10.75 10.91
C GLN A 164 3.94 11.39 10.32
N GLU A 165 4.02 11.78 9.04
CA GLU A 165 2.83 12.21 8.29
C GLU A 165 1.78 11.08 8.19
N ARG A 166 0.50 11.45 8.38
CA ARG A 166 -0.64 10.53 8.38
C ARG A 166 -1.69 10.97 7.35
N PRO A 167 -2.37 10.04 6.66
CA PRO A 167 -3.44 10.40 5.74
C PRO A 167 -4.56 11.19 6.44
N ALA A 168 -5.11 12.22 5.79
CA ALA A 168 -6.19 13.07 6.32
C ALA A 168 -7.35 12.25 6.91
N LYS A 169 -7.84 11.25 6.19
CA LYS A 169 -8.89 10.34 6.69
C LYS A 169 -8.55 9.63 8.00
N THR A 170 -7.27 9.27 8.18
CA THR A 170 -6.82 8.60 9.41
C THR A 170 -6.80 9.58 10.57
N ARG A 171 -6.36 10.82 10.31
CA ARG A 171 -6.40 11.93 11.28
C ARG A 171 -7.83 12.21 11.74
N ASP A 172 -8.77 12.42 10.82
CA ASP A 172 -10.18 12.64 11.13
C ASP A 172 -10.78 11.49 11.94
N GLU A 173 -10.44 10.25 11.59
CA GLU A 173 -10.92 9.07 12.31
C GLU A 173 -10.40 9.03 13.75
N TYR A 174 -9.10 9.32 13.95
CA TYR A 174 -8.48 9.32 15.28
C TYR A 174 -9.02 10.48 16.12
N GLN A 175 -9.16 11.67 15.54
CA GLN A 175 -9.76 12.82 16.18
C GLN A 175 -11.20 12.54 16.61
N LEU A 176 -12.01 11.89 15.76
CA LEU A 176 -13.39 11.50 16.11
C LEU A 176 -13.42 10.52 17.31
N VAL A 177 -12.46 9.60 17.43
CA VAL A 177 -12.34 8.73 18.60
C VAL A 177 -12.06 9.56 19.86
N LEU A 178 -11.14 10.53 19.77
CA LEU A 178 -10.82 11.42 20.87
C LEU A 178 -11.98 12.33 21.27
N ASP A 179 -12.69 12.91 20.30
CA ASP A 179 -13.85 13.77 20.57
C ASP A 179 -14.94 13.00 21.31
N ARG A 180 -15.18 11.73 20.95
CA ARG A 180 -16.13 10.87 21.67
C ARG A 180 -15.63 10.42 23.04
N PHE A 181 -14.33 10.20 23.18
CA PHE A 181 -13.74 9.74 24.45
C PHE A 181 -13.55 10.87 25.47
N GLY A 182 -13.28 12.08 24.99
CA GLY A 182 -12.86 13.24 25.77
C GLY A 182 -11.39 13.56 25.52
N LYS A 183 -11.10 14.37 24.50
CA LYS A 183 -9.75 14.78 24.11
C LYS A 183 -8.99 15.55 25.20
N ASP A 184 -9.70 16.33 26.01
CA ASP A 184 -9.11 17.17 27.06
C ASP A 184 -8.91 16.42 28.39
N ARG A 185 -9.26 15.12 28.44
CA ARG A 185 -9.07 14.31 29.65
C ARG A 185 -7.59 14.12 29.94
N ALA A 186 -7.18 14.38 31.18
CA ALA A 186 -5.85 14.07 31.66
C ALA A 186 -5.64 12.54 31.67
N VAL A 187 -4.61 12.07 30.99
CA VAL A 187 -4.36 10.64 30.75
C VAL A 187 -4.20 9.88 32.08
N ALA A 188 -3.53 10.49 33.07
CA ALA A 188 -3.31 9.92 34.39
C ALA A 188 -4.61 9.71 35.19
N GLN A 189 -5.67 10.45 34.89
CA GLN A 189 -6.97 10.34 35.56
C GLN A 189 -7.90 9.33 34.88
N VAL A 190 -7.54 8.85 33.69
CA VAL A 190 -8.37 7.90 32.95
C VAL A 190 -8.33 6.52 33.60
N THR A 191 -9.50 6.02 33.98
CA THR A 191 -9.63 4.69 34.58
C THR A 191 -10.05 3.64 33.54
N LYS A 192 -9.90 2.36 33.91
CA LYS A 192 -10.45 1.25 33.14
C LYS A 192 -11.98 1.31 33.05
N SER A 193 -12.65 1.84 34.07
CA SER A 193 -14.10 2.04 34.08
C SER A 193 -14.54 3.02 32.99
N ASP A 194 -13.78 4.09 32.77
CA ASP A 194 -14.07 5.06 31.71
C ASP A 194 -13.93 4.44 30.31
N CYS A 195 -12.95 3.56 30.12
CA CYS A 195 -12.79 2.81 28.88
C CYS A 195 -13.92 1.80 28.64
N ILE A 196 -14.45 1.18 29.70
CA ILE A 196 -15.62 0.29 29.64
C ILE A 196 -16.87 1.08 29.25
N LYS A 197 -17.12 2.22 29.92
CA LYS A 197 -18.23 3.12 29.58
C LYS A 197 -18.17 3.58 28.12
N PHE A 198 -16.97 3.95 27.66
CA PHE A 198 -16.77 4.31 26.26
C PHE A 198 -17.07 3.16 25.29
N ARG A 199 -16.58 1.94 25.57
CA ARG A 199 -16.91 0.76 24.76
C ARG A 199 -18.43 0.55 24.68
N ASP A 200 -19.11 0.65 25.82
CA ASP A 200 -20.54 0.36 25.93
C ASP A 200 -21.38 1.46 25.26
N SER A 201 -20.97 2.74 25.35
CA SER A 201 -21.62 3.83 24.62
C SER A 201 -21.46 3.67 23.09
N LEU A 202 -20.28 3.25 22.61
CA LEU A 202 -20.08 2.97 21.19
C LEU A 202 -21.03 1.87 20.67
N LEU A 203 -21.35 0.87 21.49
CA LEU A 203 -22.24 -0.22 21.12
C LEU A 203 -23.72 0.15 21.25
N ASN A 204 -24.11 0.71 22.40
CA ASN A 204 -25.50 0.86 22.80
C ASN A 204 -26.09 2.20 22.37
N GLU A 205 -25.32 3.29 22.48
CA GLU A 205 -25.79 4.64 22.16
C GLU A 205 -25.53 5.00 20.70
N HIS A 206 -24.32 4.68 20.20
CA HIS A 206 -23.94 4.96 18.80
C HIS A 206 -24.28 3.82 17.83
N GLY A 207 -24.73 2.66 18.32
CA GLY A 207 -25.14 1.53 17.48
C GLY A 207 -24.04 0.97 16.58
N LEU A 208 -22.75 1.12 16.95
CA LEU A 208 -21.64 0.71 16.10
C LEU A 208 -21.45 -0.80 16.11
N SER A 209 -20.97 -1.34 14.99
CA SER A 209 -20.64 -2.77 14.91
C SER A 209 -19.48 -3.13 15.85
N VAL A 210 -19.47 -4.38 16.35
CA VAL A 210 -18.36 -4.92 17.17
C VAL A 210 -16.99 -4.70 16.53
N THR A 211 -16.88 -4.84 15.20
CA THR A 211 -15.61 -4.59 14.48
C THR A 211 -15.18 -3.13 14.59
N THR A 212 -16.13 -2.20 14.49
CA THR A 212 -15.89 -0.76 14.61
C THR A 212 -15.53 -0.39 16.04
N VAL A 213 -16.25 -0.92 17.04
CA VAL A 213 -15.94 -0.73 18.46
C VAL A 213 -14.51 -1.19 18.77
N ASN A 214 -14.16 -2.41 18.37
CA ASN A 214 -12.82 -2.96 18.53
C ASN A 214 -11.73 -2.10 17.89
N LYS A 215 -12.01 -1.51 16.71
CA LYS A 215 -11.10 -0.56 16.06
C LYS A 215 -10.92 0.73 16.88
N ASN A 216 -12.00 1.30 17.41
CA ASN A 216 -11.93 2.50 18.27
C ASN A 216 -11.11 2.20 19.54
N LEU A 217 -11.31 1.03 20.15
CA LEU A 217 -10.51 0.56 21.27
C LEU A 217 -9.03 0.38 20.90
N SER A 218 -8.72 -0.14 19.71
CA SER A 218 -7.33 -0.26 19.25
C SER A 218 -6.66 1.10 19.04
N ILE A 219 -7.40 2.10 18.54
CA ILE A 219 -6.91 3.49 18.42
C ILE A 219 -6.57 4.04 19.81
N LEU A 220 -7.51 3.92 20.76
CA LEU A 220 -7.33 4.39 22.13
C LEU A 220 -6.17 3.67 22.84
N SER A 221 -6.05 2.35 22.64
CA SER A 221 -4.94 1.55 23.15
C SER A 221 -3.59 2.04 22.60
N GLY A 222 -3.54 2.48 21.34
CA GLY A 222 -2.36 3.09 20.75
C GLY A 222 -1.90 4.35 21.48
N PHE A 223 -2.83 5.24 21.85
CA PHE A 223 -2.49 6.43 22.65
C PHE A 223 -1.99 6.06 24.05
N PHE A 224 -2.60 5.09 24.73
CA PHE A 224 -2.07 4.64 26.02
C PHE A 224 -0.68 4.01 25.92
N ASN A 225 -0.35 3.35 24.81
CA ASN A 225 1.01 2.85 24.60
C ASN A 225 2.02 3.99 24.45
N ILE A 226 1.66 5.10 23.79
CA ILE A 226 2.49 6.31 23.74
C ILE A 226 2.65 6.88 25.15
N ALA A 227 1.57 6.93 25.94
CA ALA A 227 1.66 7.42 27.32
C ALA A 227 2.57 6.55 28.21
N ILE A 228 2.60 5.23 27.99
CA ILE A 228 3.52 4.31 28.67
C ILE A 228 4.96 4.52 28.21
N GLU A 229 5.19 4.69 26.90
CA GLU A 229 6.52 4.98 26.33
C GLU A 229 7.15 6.24 26.92
N HIS A 230 6.32 7.22 27.30
CA HIS A 230 6.72 8.46 27.96
C HIS A 230 6.54 8.43 29.49
N GLU A 231 6.27 7.26 30.08
CA GLU A 231 6.12 7.05 31.53
C GLU A 231 5.01 7.88 32.22
N TYR A 232 4.05 8.41 31.48
CA TYR A 232 2.91 9.14 32.03
C TYR A 232 1.92 8.23 32.77
N ILE A 233 1.85 6.96 32.35
CA ILE A 233 1.07 5.89 32.99
C ILE A 233 1.85 4.58 32.93
N THR A 234 1.49 3.62 33.79
CA THR A 234 2.19 2.34 33.89
C THR A 234 1.50 1.18 33.17
N ASP A 235 0.20 1.33 32.85
CA ASP A 235 -0.58 0.25 32.23
C ASP A 235 -1.62 0.75 31.22
N ASN A 236 -1.87 -0.07 30.19
CA ASN A 236 -2.84 0.23 29.14
C ASN A 236 -4.26 -0.11 29.61
N LYS A 237 -5.08 0.93 29.80
CA LYS A 237 -6.44 0.84 30.34
C LYS A 237 -7.45 0.12 29.43
N VAL A 238 -7.12 -0.12 28.16
CA VAL A 238 -7.97 -0.83 27.18
C VAL A 238 -7.71 -2.34 27.12
N THR A 239 -6.69 -2.80 27.85
CA THR A 239 -6.30 -4.21 27.85
C THR A 239 -7.48 -5.13 28.21
N ARG A 240 -7.72 -6.13 27.35
CA ARG A 240 -8.82 -7.12 27.44
C ARG A 240 -10.25 -6.54 27.34
N LEU A 241 -10.43 -5.34 26.78
CA LEU A 241 -11.77 -4.77 26.53
C LEU A 241 -12.35 -5.11 25.14
N GLN A 242 -11.54 -5.70 24.27
CA GLN A 242 -11.95 -6.13 22.93
C GLN A 242 -13.09 -7.15 23.00
N LEU A 243 -14.13 -6.92 22.23
CA LEU A 243 -15.31 -7.77 22.20
C LEU A 243 -15.10 -8.95 21.26
N LYS A 244 -15.54 -10.15 21.67
CA LYS A 244 -15.54 -11.32 20.80
C LYS A 244 -16.44 -11.06 19.61
N LYS A 245 -15.86 -11.12 18.41
CA LYS A 245 -16.62 -11.05 17.17
C LYS A 245 -17.39 -12.36 17.02
N LYS A 246 -18.73 -12.32 17.11
CA LYS A 246 -19.54 -13.41 16.56
C LYS A 246 -19.35 -13.38 15.05
N GLU A 247 -18.74 -14.42 14.48
CA GLU A 247 -18.69 -14.58 13.04
C GLU A 247 -20.11 -14.78 12.52
N SER A 248 -20.73 -13.69 12.08
CA SER A 248 -22.02 -13.77 11.43
C SER A 248 -21.79 -13.90 9.94
N ALA A 249 -22.06 -15.09 9.39
CA ALA A 249 -22.17 -15.30 7.94
C ALA A 249 -23.11 -14.27 7.29
N LYS A 250 -24.02 -13.64 8.06
CA LYS A 250 -24.89 -12.56 7.60
C LYS A 250 -24.13 -11.33 7.10
N ASN A 251 -22.90 -11.06 7.54
CA ASN A 251 -22.17 -9.84 7.14
C ASN A 251 -21.09 -10.07 6.06
N LYS A 252 -20.86 -11.32 5.63
CA LYS A 252 -19.85 -11.61 4.61
C LYS A 252 -20.35 -11.14 3.24
N ARG A 253 -19.49 -10.45 2.49
CA ARG A 253 -19.75 -10.09 1.10
C ARG A 253 -19.88 -11.36 0.27
N LEU A 254 -20.85 -11.38 -0.62
CA LEU A 254 -21.11 -12.53 -1.51
C LEU A 254 -20.49 -12.27 -2.88
N PRO A 255 -20.06 -13.32 -3.61
CA PRO A 255 -19.84 -13.21 -5.05
C PRO A 255 -21.15 -12.82 -5.74
N PHE A 256 -21.07 -12.23 -6.93
CA PHE A 256 -22.23 -12.14 -7.81
C PHE A 256 -22.57 -13.54 -8.35
N ASP A 257 -23.85 -13.91 -8.24
CA ASP A 257 -24.41 -15.05 -8.95
C ASP A 257 -24.69 -14.71 -10.42
N GLU A 258 -24.99 -15.72 -11.23
CA GLU A 258 -25.26 -15.55 -12.65
C GLU A 258 -26.42 -14.58 -12.90
N ALA A 259 -27.52 -14.69 -12.14
CA ALA A 259 -28.69 -13.82 -12.28
C ALA A 259 -28.33 -12.34 -12.05
N SER A 260 -27.49 -12.06 -11.06
CA SER A 260 -27.01 -10.72 -10.76
C SER A 260 -26.05 -10.19 -11.83
N LEU A 261 -25.16 -11.04 -12.37
CA LEU A 261 -24.29 -10.66 -13.48
C LEU A 261 -25.11 -10.33 -14.74
N ILE A 262 -26.14 -11.13 -15.05
CA ILE A 262 -27.08 -10.85 -16.15
C ILE A 262 -27.72 -9.48 -15.93
N LYS A 263 -28.33 -9.25 -14.76
CA LYS A 263 -28.94 -7.96 -14.40
C LYS A 263 -28.01 -6.77 -14.55
N ILE A 264 -26.73 -6.93 -14.20
CA ILE A 264 -25.72 -5.88 -14.35
C ILE A 264 -25.40 -5.63 -15.81
N PHE A 265 -25.11 -6.67 -16.60
CA PHE A 265 -24.65 -6.51 -17.98
C PHE A 265 -25.77 -6.33 -19.01
N THR A 266 -27.03 -6.49 -18.61
CA THR A 266 -28.22 -6.06 -19.39
C THR A 266 -28.77 -4.72 -18.90
N SER A 267 -28.04 -3.99 -18.07
CA SER A 267 -28.50 -2.69 -17.58
C SER A 267 -28.44 -1.61 -18.67
N PRO A 268 -29.12 -0.46 -18.48
CA PRO A 268 -29.06 0.66 -19.43
C PRO A 268 -27.66 1.12 -19.84
N LEU A 269 -26.68 0.96 -18.95
CA LEU A 269 -25.31 1.39 -19.18
C LEU A 269 -24.58 0.49 -20.21
N TYR A 270 -24.95 -0.79 -20.28
CA TYR A 270 -24.39 -1.74 -21.24
C TYR A 270 -25.20 -1.82 -22.52
N LEU A 271 -26.53 -1.74 -22.44
CA LEU A 271 -27.41 -1.86 -23.61
C LEU A 271 -27.51 -0.59 -24.45
N ARG A 272 -27.57 0.59 -23.80
CA ARG A 272 -27.83 1.87 -24.48
C ARG A 272 -26.61 2.74 -24.65
N GLY A 273 -25.45 2.33 -24.11
CA GLY A 273 -24.23 3.13 -24.11
C GLY A 273 -24.37 4.50 -23.43
N ASN A 274 -25.38 4.67 -22.56
CA ASN A 274 -25.59 5.91 -21.82
C ASN A 274 -24.67 5.92 -20.60
N TYR A 275 -23.75 6.88 -20.55
CA TYR A 275 -22.79 7.05 -19.45
C TYR A 275 -23.08 8.35 -18.70
N PRO A 276 -23.95 8.33 -17.66
CA PRO A 276 -24.20 9.50 -16.85
C PRO A 276 -22.89 10.06 -16.27
N LYS A 277 -22.77 11.38 -16.13
CA LYS A 277 -21.57 12.00 -15.52
C LYS A 277 -21.22 11.39 -14.16
N ALA A 278 -22.21 10.99 -13.38
CA ALA A 278 -22.04 10.33 -12.08
C ALA A 278 -21.34 8.96 -12.13
N CYS A 279 -21.30 8.29 -13.29
CA CYS A 279 -20.58 7.03 -13.49
C CYS A 279 -19.13 7.21 -13.94
N GLY A 280 -18.63 8.45 -14.04
CA GLY A 280 -17.29 8.75 -14.52
C GLY A 280 -17.11 8.34 -15.99
N GLY A 281 -18.08 8.65 -16.83
CA GLY A 281 -18.04 8.33 -18.26
C GLY A 281 -17.88 6.83 -18.51
N LYS A 282 -16.90 6.48 -19.34
CA LYS A 282 -16.60 5.08 -19.71
C LYS A 282 -16.08 4.23 -18.55
N ALA A 283 -15.70 4.82 -17.42
CA ALA A 283 -15.35 4.08 -16.20
C ALA A 283 -16.53 3.23 -15.70
N GLY A 284 -17.76 3.73 -15.83
CA GLY A 284 -18.97 2.97 -15.49
C GLY A 284 -19.09 1.64 -16.25
N TYR A 285 -18.64 1.61 -17.51
CA TYR A 285 -18.65 0.43 -18.37
C TYR A 285 -17.48 -0.52 -18.08
N TRP A 286 -16.27 0.03 -18.04
CA TRP A 286 -15.06 -0.78 -17.97
C TRP A 286 -14.70 -1.27 -16.58
N LEU A 287 -14.96 -0.51 -15.50
CA LEU A 287 -14.58 -0.94 -14.15
C LEU A 287 -15.22 -2.28 -13.74
N PRO A 288 -16.53 -2.53 -13.96
CA PRO A 288 -17.12 -3.84 -13.66
C PRO A 288 -16.55 -4.97 -14.51
N ILE A 289 -16.32 -4.74 -15.81
CA ILE A 289 -15.74 -5.74 -16.74
C ILE A 289 -14.32 -6.09 -16.27
N LEU A 290 -13.47 -5.09 -16.07
CA LEU A 290 -12.09 -5.29 -15.61
C LEU A 290 -12.08 -6.01 -14.26
N ALA A 291 -12.94 -5.63 -13.31
CA ALA A 291 -13.01 -6.31 -12.02
C ALA A 291 -13.42 -7.78 -12.13
N LEU A 292 -14.35 -8.12 -13.03
CA LEU A 292 -14.78 -9.50 -13.26
C LEU A 292 -13.66 -10.38 -13.81
N PHE A 293 -12.82 -9.84 -14.70
CA PHE A 293 -11.76 -10.61 -15.38
C PHE A 293 -10.37 -10.51 -14.72
N THR A 294 -10.19 -9.64 -13.73
CA THR A 294 -8.88 -9.45 -13.06
C THR A 294 -8.93 -9.66 -11.55
N GLY A 295 -10.13 -9.58 -10.96
CA GLY A 295 -10.31 -9.54 -9.52
C GLY A 295 -9.65 -8.36 -8.82
N ALA A 296 -9.16 -7.33 -9.53
CA ALA A 296 -8.44 -6.21 -8.93
C ALA A 296 -9.33 -5.36 -8.00
N ARG A 297 -8.70 -4.65 -7.05
CA ARG A 297 -9.43 -3.74 -6.16
C ARG A 297 -9.90 -2.52 -6.95
N LEU A 298 -11.02 -1.94 -6.55
CA LEU A 298 -11.60 -0.78 -7.24
C LEU A 298 -10.62 0.39 -7.40
N GLU A 299 -9.89 0.75 -6.34
CA GLU A 299 -8.92 1.85 -6.42
C GLU A 299 -7.75 1.53 -7.35
N GLU A 300 -7.31 0.27 -7.39
CA GLU A 300 -6.23 -0.19 -8.29
C GLU A 300 -6.65 -0.03 -9.75
N LEU A 301 -7.92 -0.29 -10.07
CA LEU A 301 -8.47 -0.11 -11.43
C LEU A 301 -8.74 1.36 -11.76
N ALA A 302 -9.28 2.11 -10.79
CA ALA A 302 -9.66 3.51 -10.99
C ALA A 302 -8.46 4.42 -11.25
N GLN A 303 -7.28 4.12 -10.68
CA GLN A 303 -6.06 4.91 -10.84
C GLN A 303 -5.16 4.45 -12.01
N LEU A 304 -5.63 3.55 -12.87
CA LEU A 304 -4.82 3.04 -13.97
C LEU A 304 -4.47 4.14 -14.95
N ARG A 305 -3.20 4.16 -15.35
CA ARG A 305 -2.67 5.02 -16.40
C ARG A 305 -2.53 4.24 -17.70
N HIS A 306 -2.51 4.95 -18.82
CA HIS A 306 -2.33 4.32 -20.12
C HIS A 306 -1.02 3.51 -20.21
N CYS A 307 0.03 3.90 -19.47
CA CYS A 307 1.31 3.16 -19.41
C CYS A 307 1.23 1.83 -18.68
N ASP A 308 0.22 1.64 -17.84
CA ASP A 308 0.03 0.42 -17.06
C ASP A 308 -0.54 -0.71 -17.93
N ILE A 309 -1.11 -0.36 -19.10
CA ILE A 309 -1.58 -1.31 -20.10
C ILE A 309 -0.50 -1.49 -21.16
N ARG A 310 0.13 -2.67 -21.18
CA ARG A 310 1.26 -2.94 -22.09
C ARG A 310 1.33 -4.41 -22.51
N SER A 311 1.88 -4.67 -23.69
CA SER A 311 2.20 -6.03 -24.13
C SER A 311 3.48 -6.53 -23.43
N LYS A 312 3.50 -7.80 -23.06
CA LYS A 312 4.68 -8.49 -22.53
C LYS A 312 4.84 -9.85 -23.21
N THR A 313 6.08 -10.18 -23.52
CA THR A 313 6.47 -11.49 -24.06
C THR A 313 6.53 -12.54 -22.95
N TYR A 314 6.23 -13.79 -23.30
CA TYR A 314 6.42 -14.96 -22.45
C TYR A 314 6.63 -16.20 -23.30
N LEU A 315 7.30 -17.21 -22.74
CA LEU A 315 7.51 -18.49 -23.39
C LEU A 315 6.35 -19.44 -23.07
N ASP A 316 5.88 -20.16 -24.08
CA ASP A 316 4.84 -21.18 -23.93
C ASP A 316 5.33 -22.56 -24.38
N GLU A 317 5.34 -23.55 -23.47
CA GLU A 317 5.70 -24.94 -23.80
C GLU A 317 4.72 -25.55 -24.81
N SER A 318 3.44 -25.15 -24.77
CA SER A 318 2.42 -25.60 -25.74
C SER A 318 2.70 -25.07 -27.14
N SER A 319 3.57 -24.07 -27.25
CA SER A 319 4.01 -23.45 -28.50
C SER A 319 5.45 -23.86 -28.88
N ASN A 320 5.95 -24.98 -28.34
CA ASN A 320 7.34 -25.44 -28.49
C ASN A 320 8.39 -24.39 -28.08
N GLY A 321 8.10 -23.62 -27.02
CA GLY A 321 9.03 -22.60 -26.51
C GLY A 321 9.07 -21.31 -27.33
N LYS A 322 8.11 -21.07 -28.23
CA LYS A 322 8.01 -19.78 -28.94
C LYS A 322 7.65 -18.63 -27.99
N GLU A 323 8.18 -17.45 -28.31
CA GLU A 323 7.78 -16.20 -27.66
C GLU A 323 6.37 -15.79 -28.11
N LEU A 324 5.47 -15.68 -27.15
CA LEU A 324 4.13 -15.16 -27.33
C LEU A 324 3.97 -13.81 -26.64
N ASN A 325 3.06 -13.00 -27.15
CA ASN A 325 2.72 -11.70 -26.58
C ASN A 325 1.37 -11.75 -25.86
N ARG A 326 1.29 -11.10 -24.69
CA ARG A 326 0.02 -10.89 -23.99
C ARG A 326 -0.08 -9.48 -23.45
N TRP A 327 -1.22 -8.83 -23.68
CA TRP A 327 -1.56 -7.58 -23.01
C TRP A 327 -1.75 -7.81 -21.51
N ILE A 328 -1.10 -6.98 -20.70
CA ILE A 328 -1.21 -7.00 -19.26
C ILE A 328 -1.72 -5.66 -18.73
N LEU A 329 -2.34 -5.72 -17.57
CA LEU A 329 -2.58 -4.61 -16.66
C LEU A 329 -1.53 -4.69 -15.55
N HIS A 330 -0.72 -3.65 -15.40
CA HIS A 330 0.31 -3.55 -14.38
C HIS A 330 -0.19 -2.73 -13.19
N ILE A 331 -0.42 -3.38 -12.06
CA ILE A 331 -0.83 -2.69 -10.83
C ILE A 331 0.44 -2.24 -10.12
N THR A 332 0.63 -0.93 -10.00
CA THR A 332 1.84 -0.29 -9.47
C THR A 332 1.50 0.96 -8.66
N ASP A 333 2.46 1.46 -7.86
CA ASP A 333 2.43 2.73 -7.13
C ASP A 333 3.52 3.71 -7.62
N GLU A 334 4.11 3.44 -8.79
CA GLU A 334 5.21 4.22 -9.37
C GLU A 334 4.75 5.44 -10.17
N GLY A 335 3.48 5.50 -10.55
CA GLY A 335 2.91 6.64 -11.25
C GLY A 335 2.46 7.75 -10.31
N ASP A 336 2.47 8.98 -10.81
CA ASP A 336 1.95 10.14 -10.09
C ASP A 336 0.50 9.91 -9.63
N GLY A 337 0.24 10.19 -8.35
CA GLY A 337 -1.06 9.95 -7.72
C GLY A 337 -1.44 8.48 -7.44
N GLN A 338 -0.69 7.49 -7.93
CA GLN A 338 -1.00 6.08 -7.68
C GLN A 338 -0.58 5.65 -6.28
N LYS A 339 -1.47 4.91 -5.60
CA LYS A 339 -1.20 4.36 -4.27
C LYS A 339 -1.66 2.92 -4.19
N LEU A 340 -0.85 2.09 -3.55
CA LEU A 340 -1.20 0.71 -3.23
C LEU A 340 -1.27 0.50 -1.73
N LYS A 341 -2.10 -0.46 -1.31
CA LYS A 341 -2.29 -0.76 0.11
C LYS A 341 -1.02 -1.31 0.75
N THR A 342 -0.27 -2.12 0.01
CA THR A 342 0.95 -2.82 0.45
C THR A 342 1.87 -3.02 -0.75
N ALA A 343 3.18 -3.19 -0.50
CA ALA A 343 4.15 -3.53 -1.53
C ALA A 343 3.78 -4.82 -2.29
N THR A 344 3.19 -5.80 -1.59
CA THR A 344 2.70 -7.06 -2.16
C THR A 344 1.53 -6.92 -3.14
N SER A 345 0.95 -5.72 -3.27
CA SER A 345 -0.11 -5.46 -4.25
C SER A 345 0.44 -5.26 -5.66
N ILE A 346 1.74 -4.99 -5.84
CA ILE A 346 2.37 -4.79 -7.15
C ILE A 346 2.35 -6.11 -7.92
N ARG A 347 1.74 -6.10 -9.11
CA ARG A 347 1.56 -7.33 -9.90
C ARG A 347 1.22 -7.05 -11.35
N ARG A 348 1.42 -8.08 -12.18
CA ARG A 348 0.96 -8.12 -13.57
C ARG A 348 -0.29 -8.99 -13.64
N VAL A 349 -1.34 -8.51 -14.29
CA VAL A 349 -2.55 -9.27 -14.55
C VAL A 349 -2.77 -9.35 -16.06
N PRO A 350 -2.71 -10.54 -16.68
CA PRO A 350 -3.03 -10.69 -18.10
C PRO A 350 -4.47 -10.25 -18.38
N ILE A 351 -4.65 -9.50 -19.47
CA ILE A 351 -5.98 -9.06 -19.91
C ILE A 351 -6.64 -10.23 -20.62
N HIS A 352 -7.85 -10.62 -20.19
CA HIS A 352 -8.61 -11.70 -20.80
C HIS A 352 -9.02 -11.37 -22.24
N ASN A 353 -9.02 -12.36 -23.15
CA ASN A 353 -9.34 -12.15 -24.57
C ASN A 353 -10.74 -11.60 -24.81
N VAL A 354 -11.71 -11.91 -23.94
CA VAL A 354 -13.06 -11.28 -24.00
C VAL A 354 -12.96 -9.77 -23.82
N VAL A 355 -12.16 -9.27 -22.86
CA VAL A 355 -11.98 -7.83 -22.65
C VAL A 355 -11.38 -7.15 -23.89
N ILE A 356 -10.44 -7.81 -24.56
CA ILE A 356 -9.87 -7.35 -25.83
C ILE A 356 -10.96 -7.30 -26.91
N LYS A 357 -11.74 -8.38 -27.09
CA LYS A 357 -12.83 -8.46 -28.06
C LYS A 357 -13.93 -7.42 -27.83
N LEU A 358 -14.14 -6.98 -26.58
CA LEU A 358 -15.09 -5.92 -26.23
C LEU A 358 -14.63 -4.52 -26.66
N GLY A 359 -13.42 -4.36 -27.16
CA GLY A 359 -12.91 -3.08 -27.64
C GLY A 359 -12.10 -2.29 -26.61
N PHE A 360 -11.50 -2.96 -25.61
CA PHE A 360 -10.77 -2.24 -24.56
C PHE A 360 -9.55 -1.50 -25.09
N LEU A 361 -8.83 -2.08 -26.06
CA LEU A 361 -7.65 -1.44 -26.63
C LEU A 361 -8.02 -0.25 -27.53
N GLU A 362 -9.15 -0.35 -28.22
CA GLU A 362 -9.76 0.70 -29.04
C GLU A 362 -10.18 1.86 -28.15
N TYR A 363 -10.87 1.57 -27.04
CA TYR A 363 -11.18 2.55 -26.02
C TYR A 363 -9.94 3.30 -25.54
N LEU A 364 -8.86 2.59 -25.18
CA LEU A 364 -7.63 3.22 -24.71
C LEU A 364 -6.98 4.13 -25.77
N LYS A 365 -7.07 3.76 -27.05
CA LYS A 365 -6.56 4.59 -28.16
C LYS A 365 -7.41 5.86 -28.32
N GLU A 366 -8.73 5.71 -28.35
CA GLU A 366 -9.66 6.84 -28.46
C GLU A 366 -9.53 7.80 -27.28
N GLU A 367 -9.52 7.28 -26.06
CA GLU A 367 -9.40 8.06 -24.83
C GLU A 367 -8.10 8.87 -24.83
N LYS A 368 -6.99 8.24 -25.21
CA LYS A 368 -5.70 8.92 -25.32
C LYS A 368 -5.70 10.03 -26.38
N SER A 369 -6.42 9.85 -27.50
CA SER A 369 -6.54 10.88 -28.52
C SER A 369 -7.39 12.07 -28.05
N LYS A 370 -8.54 11.80 -27.42
CA LYS A 370 -9.50 12.81 -26.92
C LYS A 370 -8.94 13.60 -25.75
N ASN A 371 -8.22 12.93 -24.85
CA ASN A 371 -7.71 13.50 -23.61
C ASN A 371 -6.18 13.39 -23.53
N SER A 372 -5.48 13.94 -24.53
CA SER A 372 -4.01 13.83 -24.67
C SER A 372 -3.22 14.35 -23.46
N SER A 373 -3.81 15.25 -22.66
CA SER A 373 -3.21 15.78 -21.43
C SER A 373 -3.39 14.86 -20.21
N SER A 374 -4.36 13.95 -20.23
CA SER A 374 -4.60 12.99 -19.16
C SER A 374 -3.75 11.75 -19.37
N GLU A 375 -3.18 11.24 -18.27
CA GLU A 375 -2.47 9.97 -18.28
C GLU A 375 -3.33 8.81 -17.76
N ASN A 376 -4.41 9.13 -17.06
CA ASN A 376 -5.35 8.17 -16.53
C ASN A 376 -6.26 7.65 -17.64
N ILE A 377 -6.52 6.35 -17.62
CA ILE A 377 -7.44 5.73 -18.58
C ILE A 377 -8.91 6.08 -18.27
N PHE A 378 -9.19 6.62 -17.09
CA PHE A 378 -10.53 7.05 -16.66
C PHE A 378 -10.49 8.52 -16.19
N PRO A 379 -10.33 9.49 -17.10
CA PRO A 379 -10.16 10.91 -16.72
C PRO A 379 -11.41 11.52 -16.06
N ASP A 380 -12.60 10.98 -16.33
CA ASP A 380 -13.87 11.49 -15.80
C ASP A 380 -14.15 11.09 -14.34
N LEU A 381 -13.28 10.28 -13.71
CA LEU A 381 -13.42 9.92 -12.31
C LEU A 381 -13.03 11.08 -11.41
N LEU A 382 -13.98 11.49 -10.56
CA LEU A 382 -13.77 12.58 -9.60
C LEU A 382 -13.41 12.02 -8.22
N PRO A 383 -12.25 12.42 -7.65
CA PRO A 383 -11.84 11.96 -6.33
C PRO A 383 -12.82 12.41 -5.24
N ASP A 384 -12.86 11.66 -4.14
CA ASP A 384 -13.58 12.08 -2.93
C ASP A 384 -12.81 13.15 -2.15
N VAL A 385 -13.40 13.58 -1.02
CA VAL A 385 -12.81 14.60 -0.12
C VAL A 385 -11.42 14.22 0.41
N TYR A 386 -11.03 12.96 0.32
CA TYR A 386 -9.73 12.44 0.74
C TYR A 386 -8.77 12.18 -0.43
N GLY A 387 -9.13 12.60 -1.65
CA GLY A 387 -8.35 12.39 -2.85
C GLY A 387 -8.46 10.96 -3.42
N LYS A 388 -9.39 10.13 -2.92
CA LYS A 388 -9.55 8.75 -3.41
C LYS A 388 -10.38 8.74 -4.69
N ILE A 389 -9.81 8.30 -5.80
CA ILE A 389 -10.40 8.39 -7.16
C ILE A 389 -11.72 7.61 -7.22
N SER A 390 -11.78 6.43 -6.59
CA SER A 390 -12.98 5.59 -6.65
C SER A 390 -14.06 5.90 -5.62
N GLY A 391 -13.84 6.84 -4.69
CA GLY A 391 -14.72 7.03 -3.53
C GLY A 391 -16.15 7.39 -3.91
N ASN A 392 -16.33 8.40 -4.78
CA ASN A 392 -17.63 8.84 -5.26
C ASN A 392 -18.27 7.81 -6.21
N TRP A 393 -17.47 7.24 -7.10
CA TRP A 393 -17.91 6.21 -8.04
C TRP A 393 -18.48 4.98 -7.32
N SER A 394 -17.82 4.52 -6.25
CA SER A 394 -18.30 3.36 -5.47
C SER A 394 -19.68 3.62 -4.85
N LYS A 395 -19.96 4.85 -4.40
CA LYS A 395 -21.28 5.22 -3.86
C LYS A 395 -22.33 5.23 -4.97
N TRP A 396 -21.98 5.76 -6.14
CA TRP A 396 -22.84 5.74 -7.32
C TRP A 396 -23.16 4.30 -7.74
N PHE A 397 -22.15 3.45 -7.92
CA PHE A 397 -22.34 2.07 -8.37
C PHE A 397 -23.20 1.26 -7.39
N GLY A 398 -23.02 1.48 -6.08
CA GLY A 398 -23.89 0.87 -5.06
C GLY A 398 -25.37 1.23 -5.23
N ARG A 399 -25.69 2.49 -5.57
CA ARG A 399 -27.07 2.91 -5.88
C ARG A 399 -27.54 2.35 -7.21
N TYR A 400 -26.67 2.36 -8.23
CA TYR A 400 -26.95 1.84 -9.56
C TYR A 400 -27.37 0.37 -9.51
N LEU A 401 -26.65 -0.47 -8.76
CA LEU A 401 -26.99 -1.88 -8.57
C LEU A 401 -28.41 -2.08 -8.01
N ARG A 402 -28.87 -1.20 -7.11
CA ARG A 402 -30.18 -1.32 -6.46
C ARG A 402 -31.29 -0.77 -7.34
N LYS A 403 -31.11 0.47 -7.82
CA LYS A 403 -32.17 1.24 -8.49
C LYS A 403 -32.33 0.88 -9.96
N GLU A 404 -31.23 0.59 -10.66
CA GLU A 404 -31.22 0.41 -12.11
C GLU A 404 -31.04 -1.05 -12.51
N CYS A 405 -30.18 -1.81 -11.82
CA CYS A 405 -29.96 -3.23 -12.12
C CYS A 405 -30.94 -4.17 -11.41
N GLY A 406 -31.61 -3.74 -10.34
CA GLY A 406 -32.50 -4.62 -9.55
C GLY A 406 -31.76 -5.76 -8.83
N VAL A 407 -30.50 -5.55 -8.45
CA VAL A 407 -29.73 -6.48 -7.58
C VAL A 407 -30.02 -6.10 -6.13
N GLU A 408 -31.04 -6.71 -5.52
CA GLU A 408 -31.55 -6.30 -4.20
C GLU A 408 -30.63 -6.68 -3.04
N ASN A 409 -29.83 -7.73 -3.20
CA ASN A 409 -28.97 -8.22 -2.13
C ASN A 409 -27.88 -7.20 -1.78
N THR A 410 -28.03 -6.56 -0.61
CA THR A 410 -27.15 -5.48 -0.14
C THR A 410 -25.70 -5.92 0.11
N LYS A 411 -25.46 -7.23 0.21
CA LYS A 411 -24.12 -7.81 0.36
C LYS A 411 -23.35 -7.84 -0.96
N MET A 412 -24.04 -7.76 -2.10
CA MET A 412 -23.44 -7.70 -3.41
C MET A 412 -23.10 -6.25 -3.79
N VAL A 413 -21.81 -5.94 -3.88
CA VAL A 413 -21.27 -4.60 -4.18
C VAL A 413 -20.13 -4.73 -5.18
N PHE A 414 -19.43 -3.65 -5.51
CA PHE A 414 -18.30 -3.74 -6.45
C PHE A 414 -17.27 -4.83 -6.10
N HIS A 415 -16.91 -4.98 -4.81
CA HIS A 415 -15.95 -6.02 -4.39
C HIS A 415 -16.48 -7.46 -4.56
N SER A 416 -17.77 -7.64 -4.84
CA SER A 416 -18.34 -8.94 -5.23
C SER A 416 -17.79 -9.42 -6.57
N PHE A 417 -17.36 -8.56 -7.48
CA PHE A 417 -16.64 -8.98 -8.70
C PHE A 417 -15.35 -9.72 -8.36
N ARG A 418 -14.59 -9.22 -7.37
CA ARG A 418 -13.38 -9.90 -6.91
C ARG A 418 -13.70 -11.25 -6.28
N HIS A 419 -14.79 -11.37 -5.52
CA HIS A 419 -15.23 -12.65 -4.99
C HIS A 419 -15.62 -13.62 -6.10
N THR A 420 -16.40 -13.16 -7.09
CA THR A 420 -16.73 -13.94 -8.29
C THR A 420 -15.47 -14.39 -9.02
N PHE A 421 -14.50 -13.50 -9.25
CA PHE A 421 -13.22 -13.86 -9.89
C PHE A 421 -12.48 -14.97 -9.12
N LYS A 422 -12.44 -14.90 -7.79
CA LYS A 422 -11.85 -15.97 -6.97
C LYS A 422 -12.57 -17.30 -7.17
N ASP A 423 -13.89 -17.29 -7.24
CA ASP A 423 -14.67 -18.49 -7.45
C ASP A 423 -14.45 -19.06 -8.85
N LEU A 424 -14.34 -18.20 -9.88
CA LEU A 424 -13.95 -18.62 -11.23
C LEU A 424 -12.57 -19.28 -11.26
N CYS A 425 -11.57 -18.71 -10.56
CA CYS A 425 -10.25 -19.32 -10.42
C CYS A 425 -10.33 -20.70 -9.77
N ARG A 426 -11.12 -20.86 -8.69
CA ARG A 426 -11.30 -22.15 -8.03
C ARG A 426 -11.97 -23.18 -8.93
N THR A 427 -13.03 -22.79 -9.64
CA THR A 427 -13.71 -23.67 -10.60
C THR A 427 -12.78 -24.10 -11.73
N ALA A 428 -11.88 -23.23 -12.16
CA ALA A 428 -10.86 -23.53 -13.17
C ALA A 428 -9.64 -24.28 -12.61
N ASN A 429 -9.66 -24.70 -11.34
CA ASN A 429 -8.54 -25.34 -10.65
C ASN A 429 -7.22 -24.55 -10.75
N VAL A 430 -7.31 -23.22 -10.69
CA VAL A 430 -6.12 -22.35 -10.62
C VAL A 430 -5.46 -22.54 -9.26
N GLU A 431 -4.18 -22.88 -9.29
CA GLU A 431 -3.36 -23.10 -8.10
C GLU A 431 -3.30 -21.84 -7.21
N GLU A 432 -3.26 -22.04 -5.89
CA GLU A 432 -3.46 -20.96 -4.92
C GLU A 432 -2.39 -19.86 -5.04
N SER A 433 -1.14 -20.21 -5.31
CA SER A 433 -0.06 -19.24 -5.50
C SER A 433 -0.28 -18.36 -6.74
N VAL A 434 -0.79 -18.93 -7.84
CA VAL A 434 -1.19 -18.17 -9.05
C VAL A 434 -2.39 -17.27 -8.75
N HIS A 435 -3.40 -17.78 -8.04
CA HIS A 435 -4.57 -17.00 -7.62
C HIS A 435 -4.15 -15.80 -6.74
N ASP A 436 -3.24 -16.02 -5.80
CA ASP A 436 -2.70 -14.99 -4.93
C ASP A 436 -1.87 -13.96 -5.69
N ALA A 437 -1.08 -14.41 -6.67
CA ALA A 437 -0.31 -13.56 -7.57
C ALA A 437 -1.20 -12.69 -8.46
N LEU A 438 -2.33 -13.20 -8.96
CA LEU A 438 -3.32 -12.44 -9.74
C LEU A 438 -4.08 -11.42 -8.87
N THR A 439 -4.41 -11.81 -7.64
CA THR A 439 -5.24 -10.98 -6.77
C THR A 439 -4.46 -10.06 -5.83
N GLY A 440 -3.16 -10.27 -5.63
CA GLY A 440 -2.34 -9.50 -4.68
C GLY A 440 -2.71 -9.79 -3.23
N HIS A 441 -2.89 -11.07 -2.89
CA HIS A 441 -2.93 -11.54 -1.48
C HIS A 441 -1.55 -12.07 -1.08
N SER A 442 -1.19 -11.84 0.17
CA SER A 442 -0.01 -12.39 0.82
C SER A 442 -0.47 -13.30 1.96
N ASN A 443 -0.26 -14.61 1.84
CA ASN A 443 -0.62 -15.59 2.88
C ASN A 443 0.40 -15.65 4.04
N GLY A 444 1.02 -14.52 4.42
CA GLY A 444 1.94 -14.42 5.57
C GLY A 444 3.20 -15.30 5.52
N SER A 445 3.32 -16.22 4.57
CA SER A 445 4.44 -17.13 4.42
C SER A 445 5.63 -16.40 3.81
N VAL A 446 6.73 -16.37 4.56
CA VAL A 446 8.05 -15.84 4.18
C VAL A 446 8.61 -16.47 2.89
N SER A 447 8.04 -17.60 2.44
CA SER A 447 8.47 -18.41 1.29
C SER A 447 8.39 -17.76 -0.11
N ARG A 448 8.02 -16.47 -0.23
CA ARG A 448 8.01 -15.76 -1.54
C ARG A 448 9.32 -15.02 -1.85
N SER A 449 10.33 -15.13 -0.99
CA SER A 449 11.67 -14.56 -1.22
C SER A 449 12.54 -15.37 -2.19
N TYR A 450 12.13 -16.59 -2.55
CA TYR A 450 12.81 -17.41 -3.56
C TYR A 450 12.11 -17.29 -4.92
N GLY A 451 12.68 -16.47 -5.82
CA GLY A 451 12.20 -16.26 -7.19
C GLY A 451 12.37 -14.82 -7.68
N GLY A 452 12.13 -14.58 -8.97
CA GLY A 452 12.18 -13.23 -9.55
C GLY A 452 11.21 -12.26 -8.86
N THR A 453 11.48 -10.95 -8.95
CA THR A 453 10.69 -9.87 -8.31
C THR A 453 9.20 -9.85 -8.69
N GLN A 454 8.81 -10.58 -9.73
CA GLN A 454 7.43 -10.74 -10.18
C GLN A 454 7.13 -12.20 -10.50
N TYR A 455 5.90 -12.63 -10.21
CA TYR A 455 5.43 -13.98 -10.56
C TYR A 455 5.54 -14.22 -12.08
N PRO A 456 6.00 -15.41 -12.54
CA PRO A 456 6.14 -15.72 -13.97
C PRO A 456 4.86 -15.47 -14.77
N LEU A 457 4.99 -14.96 -16.00
CA LEU A 457 3.81 -14.54 -16.78
C LEU A 457 3.02 -15.74 -17.32
N ARG A 458 3.69 -16.81 -17.80
CA ARG A 458 3.05 -18.01 -18.40
C ARG A 458 1.93 -18.60 -17.52
N PRO A 459 2.14 -18.93 -16.24
CA PRO A 459 1.06 -19.49 -15.42
C PRO A 459 -0.09 -18.51 -15.19
N LEU A 460 0.18 -17.20 -15.10
CA LEU A 460 -0.87 -16.18 -15.01
C LEU A 460 -1.73 -16.17 -16.27
N VAL A 461 -1.10 -16.26 -17.45
CA VAL A 461 -1.82 -16.29 -18.74
C VAL A 461 -2.68 -17.53 -18.83
N LYS A 462 -2.11 -18.71 -18.55
CA LYS A 462 -2.84 -19.99 -18.52
C LYS A 462 -4.04 -19.92 -17.58
N ALA A 463 -3.86 -19.38 -16.38
CA ALA A 463 -4.94 -19.23 -15.41
C ALA A 463 -6.05 -18.30 -15.94
N ILE A 464 -5.72 -17.14 -16.49
CA ILE A 464 -6.71 -16.22 -17.07
C ILE A 464 -7.46 -16.87 -18.23
N ASP A 465 -6.77 -17.59 -19.13
CA ASP A 465 -7.39 -18.23 -20.29
C ASP A 465 -8.26 -19.43 -19.91
N SER A 466 -8.04 -20.05 -18.74
CA SER A 466 -8.87 -21.12 -18.21
C SER A 466 -10.17 -20.65 -17.55
N LEU A 467 -10.37 -19.34 -17.37
CA LEU A 467 -11.56 -18.81 -16.70
C LEU A 467 -12.80 -18.93 -17.59
N ILE A 468 -13.79 -19.69 -17.13
CA ILE A 468 -15.06 -19.90 -17.83
C ILE A 468 -16.16 -19.14 -17.09
N LEU A 469 -16.72 -18.11 -17.74
CA LEU A 469 -17.93 -17.45 -17.29
C LEU A 469 -19.17 -18.20 -17.79
N PRO A 470 -20.33 -18.06 -17.11
CA PRO A 470 -21.60 -18.59 -17.63
C PRO A 470 -21.86 -18.10 -19.05
N SER A 471 -22.22 -19.02 -19.95
CA SER A 471 -22.32 -18.73 -21.39
C SER A 471 -23.32 -17.61 -21.70
N ARG A 472 -24.37 -17.46 -20.89
CA ARG A 472 -25.33 -16.34 -21.01
C ARG A 472 -24.65 -14.99 -20.76
N VAL A 473 -23.82 -14.89 -19.72
CA VAL A 473 -23.06 -13.67 -19.40
C VAL A 473 -22.09 -13.32 -20.52
N ILE A 474 -21.36 -14.31 -21.04
CA ILE A 474 -20.45 -14.09 -22.18
C ILE A 474 -21.24 -13.58 -23.39
N LYS A 475 -22.36 -14.23 -23.75
CA LYS A 475 -23.21 -13.83 -24.87
C LYS A 475 -23.69 -12.39 -24.72
N ILE A 476 -24.16 -11.99 -23.54
CA ILE A 476 -24.61 -10.61 -23.25
C ILE A 476 -23.47 -9.63 -23.45
N LEU A 477 -22.27 -9.93 -22.94
CA LEU A 477 -21.12 -9.06 -23.10
C LEU A 477 -20.69 -8.93 -24.57
N THR A 478 -20.63 -10.05 -25.31
CA THR A 478 -20.07 -10.08 -26.67
C THR A 478 -21.08 -9.77 -27.78
N HIS A 479 -22.38 -9.85 -27.52
CA HIS A 479 -23.38 -9.38 -28.47
C HIS A 479 -23.29 -7.86 -28.57
N LYS A 480 -22.64 -7.37 -29.62
CA LYS A 480 -22.75 -5.97 -30.02
C LYS A 480 -24.23 -5.70 -30.32
N HIS A 481 -24.90 -4.98 -29.44
CA HIS A 481 -26.12 -4.26 -29.81
C HIS A 481 -25.69 -3.26 -30.88
N HIS A 482 -25.87 -3.66 -32.15
CA HIS A 482 -25.83 -2.73 -33.26
C HIS A 482 -27.04 -1.83 -33.08
N ASN A 483 -26.79 -0.65 -32.52
CA ASN A 483 -27.69 0.50 -32.63
C ASN A 483 -26.94 1.59 -33.36
#